data_AF-A0A358DIJ0-F1
#
_entry.id   AF-A0A358DIJ0-F1
#
_cell.length_a   1.000
_cell.length_b   1.000
_cell.length_c   1.000
_cell.angle_alpha   90.00
_cell.angle_beta   90.00
_cell.angle_gamma   90.00
#
_symmetry.space_group_name_H-M   'P 1'
#
loop_
_entity.id
_entity.type
_entity.pdbx_description
1 polymer ?
#
loop_
_entity_poly.entity_id
_entity_poly.type
_entity_poly.pdbx_seq_one_letter_code
_entity_poly.pdbx_strand_id
1 'polypeptide(L)' 'GNSCDLIYSFDKIIAYISRFFTLKIGDLVFTGTPAGIGGVSINDRLEGYIENKKLLDFKIK' A
#
# COMPACT_ATOMS: atom_id res chain seq x y z
N GLY A 1 5.70 9.53 -2.10
CA GLY A 1 6.68 8.52 -2.56
C GLY A 1 6.32 8.06 -3.95
N ASN A 2 7.25 7.43 -4.66
CA ASN A 2 7.02 6.88 -5.99
C ASN A 2 7.18 5.34 -5.97
N SER A 3 6.39 4.61 -6.75
CA SER A 3 6.51 3.15 -6.86
C SER A 3 7.81 2.69 -7.53
N CYS A 4 8.48 3.57 -8.30
CA CYS A 4 9.82 3.35 -8.81
C CYS A 4 10.87 3.19 -7.69
N ASP A 5 10.59 3.71 -6.49
CA ASP A 5 11.49 3.61 -5.33
C ASP A 5 11.35 2.28 -4.57
N LEU A 6 10.47 1.38 -5.02
CA LEU A 6 10.33 0.05 -4.42
C LEU A 6 11.63 -0.74 -4.55
N ILE A 7 12.08 -1.33 -3.43
CA ILE A 7 13.29 -2.16 -3.36
C ILE A 7 13.15 -3.41 -4.26
N TYR A 8 11.92 -3.92 -4.42
CA TYR A 8 11.59 -5.07 -5.26
C TYR A 8 10.48 -4.71 -6.23
N SER A 9 10.62 -5.12 -7.49
CA SER A 9 9.56 -4.93 -8.49
C SER A 9 8.32 -5.77 -8.16
N PHE A 10 7.18 -5.37 -8.72
CA PHE A 10 5.91 -6.10 -8.57
C PHE A 10 6.03 -7.56 -8.97
N ASP A 11 6.68 -7.85 -10.11
CA ASP A 11 6.90 -9.22 -10.59
C ASP A 11 7.68 -10.07 -9.59
N LYS A 12 8.72 -9.48 -8.97
CA LYS A 12 9.55 -10.16 -7.98
C LYS A 12 8.78 -10.44 -6.70
N ILE A 13 7.94 -9.51 -6.25
CA ILE A 13 7.07 -9.71 -5.08
C ILE A 13 6.08 -10.84 -5.35
N ILE A 14 5.36 -10.79 -6.47
CA ILE A 14 4.36 -11.80 -6.85
C ILE A 14 4.99 -13.18 -6.96
N ALA A 15 6.11 -13.31 -7.69
CA ALA A 15 6.82 -14.58 -7.84
C ALA A 15 7.33 -15.13 -6.50
N TYR A 16 7.83 -14.27 -5.61
CA TYR A 16 8.33 -14.69 -4.31
C TYR A 16 7.22 -15.23 -3.41
N ILE A 17 6.12 -14.49 -3.24
CA ILE A 17 5.02 -14.90 -2.35
C ILE A 17 4.29 -16.13 -2.88
N SER A 18 4.22 -16.30 -4.21
CA SER A 18 3.56 -17.44 -4.87
C SER A 18 4.22 -18.80 -4.55
N ARG A 19 5.46 -18.80 -4.04
CA ARG A 19 6.15 -20.01 -3.58
C ARG A 19 5.63 -20.51 -2.24
N PHE A 20 4.97 -19.65 -1.46
CA PHE A 20 4.49 -19.93 -0.12
C PHE A 20 2.96 -19.93 -0.03
N PHE A 21 2.31 -19.11 -0.86
CA PHE A 21 0.86 -18.96 -0.89
C PHE A 21 0.34 -19.06 -2.32
N THR A 22 -0.72 -19.83 -2.53
CA THR A 22 -1.45 -19.82 -3.81
C THR A 22 -2.28 -18.54 -3.90
N LEU A 23 -1.91 -17.64 -4.81
CA LEU A 23 -2.69 -16.43 -5.09
C LEU A 23 -3.95 -16.75 -5.89
N LYS A 24 -5.07 -16.17 -5.48
CA LYS A 24 -6.37 -16.28 -6.12
C LYS A 24 -6.84 -14.93 -6.65
N ILE A 25 -7.79 -14.98 -7.58
CA ILE A 25 -8.47 -13.78 -8.07
C ILE A 25 -9.16 -13.09 -6.89
N GLY A 26 -8.88 -11.80 -6.73
CA GLY A 26 -9.41 -10.99 -5.64
C GLY A 26 -8.46 -10.84 -4.44
N ASP A 27 -7.35 -11.59 -4.40
CA ASP A 27 -6.34 -11.40 -3.36
C ASP A 27 -5.65 -10.04 -3.49
N LEU A 28 -5.38 -9.41 -2.34
CA LEU A 28 -4.74 -8.10 -2.26
C LEU A 28 -3.33 -8.23 -1.71
N VAL A 29 -2.35 -7.63 -2.41
CA VAL A 29 -0.95 -7.59 -2.01
C VAL A 29 -0.55 -6.14 -1.72
N PHE A 30 -0.19 -5.86 -0.46
CA PHE A 30 0.35 -4.56 -0.06
C PHE A 30 1.87 -4.58 -0.21
N THR A 31 2.40 -3.73 -1.09
CA THR A 31 3.81 -3.76 -1.52
C THR A 31 4.75 -2.90 -0.68
N GLY A 32 4.22 -2.24 0.34
CA GLY A 32 4.97 -1.39 1.27
C GLY A 32 4.49 0.05 1.29
N THR A 33 5.18 0.86 2.08
CA THR A 33 4.90 2.29 2.27
C THR A 33 6.20 3.06 2.07
N PRO A 34 6.19 4.22 1.38
CA PRO A 34 7.35 5.09 1.35
C PRO A 34 7.68 5.62 2.76
N ALA A 35 8.83 6.28 2.90
CA ALA A 35 9.19 6.96 4.14
C ALA A 35 8.18 8.08 4.49
N GLY A 36 8.17 8.48 5.77
CA GLY A 36 7.27 9.53 6.29
C GLY A 36 6.03 9.01 7.02
N ILE A 37 6.06 7.77 7.51
CA ILE A 37 5.02 7.26 8.42
C ILE A 37 5.03 8.03 9.76
N GLY A 38 3.84 8.27 10.29
CA GLY A 38 3.62 8.96 11.57
C GLY A 38 2.48 8.35 12.36
N GLY A 39 2.40 8.69 13.64
CA GLY A 39 1.30 8.27 14.52
C GLY A 39 -0.04 8.87 14.07
N VAL A 40 -1.12 8.17 14.41
CA VAL A 40 -2.49 8.58 14.10
C VAL A 40 -3.27 8.66 15.41
N SER A 41 -4.07 9.71 15.56
CA SER A 41 -4.87 9.99 16.75
C SER A 41 -6.37 9.97 16.47
N ILE A 42 -7.17 9.81 17.53
CA ILE A 42 -8.63 9.90 17.44
C ILE A 42 -9.01 11.29 16.92
N ASN A 43 -9.99 11.34 16.03
CA ASN A 43 -10.46 12.49 15.27
C ASN A 43 -9.61 12.96 14.09
N ASP A 44 -8.47 12.33 13.81
CA ASP A 44 -7.71 12.62 12.59
C ASP A 44 -8.53 12.30 11.34
N ARG A 45 -8.31 13.07 10.27
CA ARG A 45 -8.83 12.76 8.94
C ARG A 45 -7.67 12.30 8.07
N LEU A 46 -7.73 11.05 7.62
CA LEU A 46 -6.73 10.48 6.74
C LEU A 46 -7.21 10.54 5.30
N GLU A 47 -6.35 11.06 4.43
CA GLU A 47 -6.56 11.08 3.00
C GLU A 47 -5.42 10.35 2.30
N GLY A 48 -5.76 9.56 1.29
CA GLY A 48 -4.80 8.79 0.48
C GLY A 48 -4.99 9.07 -1.00
N TYR A 49 -3.89 9.23 -1.72
CA TYR A 49 -3.87 9.61 -3.13
C TYR A 49 -2.94 8.71 -3.93
N ILE A 50 -3.30 8.48 -5.20
CA ILE A 50 -2.35 8.08 -6.24
C ILE A 50 -2.28 9.24 -7.23
N GLU A 51 -1.08 9.79 -7.38
CA GLU A 51 -0.86 11.03 -8.12
C GLU A 51 -1.84 12.13 -7.64
N ASN A 52 -2.70 12.64 -8.53
CA ASN A 52 -3.69 13.66 -8.22
C ASN A 52 -5.07 13.10 -7.86
N LYS A 53 -5.24 11.76 -7.85
CA LYS A 53 -6.52 11.11 -7.62
C LYS A 53 -6.66 10.70 -6.15
N LYS A 54 -7.65 11.28 -5.46
CA LYS A 54 -8.04 10.85 -4.11
C LYS A 54 -8.68 9.47 -4.16
N LEU A 55 -8.18 8.55 -3.33
CA LEU A 55 -8.67 7.16 -3.24
C LEU A 55 -9.18 6.81 -1.85
N LEU A 56 -8.66 7.45 -0.80
CA LEU A 56 -9.07 7.26 0.59
C LEU A 56 -9.37 8.62 1.21
N ASP A 57 -10.46 8.71 1.96
CA ASP A 57 -10.84 9.88 2.74
C ASP A 57 -11.75 9.43 3.89
N PHE A 58 -11.21 9.34 5.09
CA PHE A 58 -11.95 8.86 6.25
C PHE A 58 -11.48 9.51 7.54
N LYS A 59 -12.38 9.53 8.54
CA LYS A 59 -12.09 10.03 9.88
C LYS A 59 -11.82 8.88 10.84
N ILE A 60 -10.78 9.02 11.65
CA ILE A 60 -10.48 8.13 12.75
C ILE A 60 -11.47 8.42 13.89
N LYS A 61 -12.22 7.40 14.30
CA LYS A 61 -13.19 7.47 15.38
C LYS A 61 -12.66 6.75 16.61
#